data_AF-A0A2N5KC81-F1
#
_entry.id   AF-A0A2N5KC81-F1
#
_cell.length_a   1.000
_cell.length_b   1.000
_cell.length_c   1.000
_cell.angle_alpha   90.00
_cell.angle_beta   90.00
_cell.angle_gamma   90.00
#
_symmetry.space_group_name_H-M   'P 1'
#
loop_
_entity.id
_entity.type
_entity.pdbx_description
1 polymer ?
#
loop_
_entity_poly.entity_id
_entity_poly.type
_entity_poly.pdbx_seq_one_letter_code
_entity_poly.pdbx_strand_id
1 'polypeptide(L)'
;MAPQAALQATARCFPETGQCISGRFREFWEQHGGLAIFGLPITAPQHERNRDTGQTYLTQWFERNRFELHPENQPPYDVLIGRLGDDRLLQQGRRWQDAPRQTEQADCLWVAETGHTICDQEAASGFKTYWETHGLDLDYPDTNWRESVALFGLPLTTPQLETNSSGDRVLTQWFERARFEYHPHNPPQFRVLLGLLGNETSGSNAGAAPERPQPESVKLGVEEVARGLQQPLFVTHARDGTGRRFVVEKGGTIKIIPAGDVFLDIGSRVRSTGGEQGLLGLAFHPRFRENGYFYVNYIDTNGNTVISRFGLNANKQTGDPRSEQILLRQAQPAANHNGGMLAFGPDGYLYIGLGDGGGANDTYRNGQNHGTLLGKLLRIDVDRGTPYGIPADNPFVNDPTARAEIWAIGLRNPWRFSFDRANGDLYIADVGQGRSEWVHYGPQGQAGGINYGWPIVEGTSCLGAATCNRAGLATPIAEYNHSQGCAITGGYVYRGADYPALKGTYIFGDFCSGRIWTLRRAGTGKWQMTEALKTALAISSFGEDEQGAIYITDLAGGRVYRLTAAQ
;
A
#
# COMPACT_ATOMS: atom_id res chain seq x y z
N MET A 1 22.28 14.18 -37.85
CA MET A 1 21.45 13.03 -37.41
C MET A 1 22.24 12.26 -36.38
N ALA A 2 21.63 12.08 -35.20
CA ALA A 2 22.12 11.48 -33.95
C ALA A 2 23.27 12.20 -33.22
N PRO A 3 23.25 12.29 -31.86
CA PRO A 3 22.54 11.38 -30.97
C PRO A 3 21.57 12.06 -29.98
N GLN A 4 20.28 11.78 -30.16
CA GLN A 4 19.24 11.89 -29.13
C GLN A 4 19.22 10.63 -28.22
N ALA A 5 20.21 9.74 -28.38
CA ALA A 5 20.24 8.40 -27.81
C ALA A 5 21.13 8.26 -26.55
N ALA A 6 21.65 9.35 -25.98
CA ALA A 6 22.54 9.30 -24.81
C ALA A 6 21.95 9.88 -23.50
N LEU A 7 20.76 10.47 -23.51
CA LEU A 7 20.14 11.12 -22.33
C LEU A 7 19.14 10.22 -21.57
N GLN A 8 18.83 9.02 -22.07
CA GLN A 8 17.84 8.13 -21.45
C GLN A 8 18.39 7.23 -20.32
N ALA A 9 19.63 7.43 -19.88
CA ALA A 9 20.25 6.57 -18.87
C ALA A 9 20.16 7.06 -17.41
N THR A 10 19.57 8.23 -17.11
CA THR A 10 19.61 8.80 -15.73
C THR A 10 18.35 9.55 -15.28
N ALA A 11 17.20 9.38 -15.96
CA ALA A 11 15.94 9.99 -15.57
C ALA A 11 15.05 8.99 -14.80
N ARG A 12 14.45 9.44 -13.70
CA ARG A 12 13.41 8.70 -12.96
C ARG A 12 12.05 9.34 -13.27
N CYS A 13 11.17 8.58 -13.90
CA CYS A 13 9.84 9.02 -14.28
C CYS A 13 8.78 8.47 -13.32
N PHE A 14 7.81 9.30 -12.99
CA PHE A 14 6.74 8.99 -12.04
C PHE A 14 5.42 8.87 -12.82
N PRO A 15 4.86 7.66 -12.96
CA PRO A 15 3.60 7.44 -13.64
C PRO A 15 2.43 8.22 -13.03
N GLU A 16 2.51 8.54 -11.74
CA GLU A 16 1.49 9.25 -10.97
C GLU A 16 1.26 10.67 -11.48
N THR A 17 2.34 11.36 -11.91
CA THR A 17 2.28 12.75 -12.39
C THR A 17 2.64 12.89 -13.86
N GLY A 18 3.16 11.82 -14.48
CA GLY A 18 3.71 11.84 -15.83
C GLY A 18 5.01 12.62 -15.96
N GLN A 19 5.59 13.08 -14.85
CA GLN A 19 6.81 13.88 -14.82
C GLN A 19 8.04 13.02 -14.54
N CYS A 20 9.19 13.49 -15.01
CA CYS A 20 10.47 12.85 -14.72
C CYS A 20 11.39 13.83 -14.00
N ILE A 21 12.18 13.31 -13.07
CA ILE A 21 13.36 13.99 -12.52
C ILE A 21 14.61 13.40 -13.16
N SER A 22 15.62 14.23 -13.41
CA SER A 22 16.88 13.79 -14.00
C SER A 22 18.02 14.69 -13.52
N GLY A 23 19.26 14.25 -13.75
CA GLY A 23 20.46 14.99 -13.36
C GLY A 23 20.47 15.37 -11.88
N ARG A 24 20.89 16.61 -11.59
CA ARG A 24 21.04 17.12 -10.21
C ARG A 24 19.74 17.12 -9.41
N PHE A 25 18.59 17.41 -10.01
CA PHE A 25 17.31 17.32 -9.31
C PHE A 25 16.95 15.90 -8.89
N ARG A 26 17.30 14.88 -9.70
CA ARG A 26 17.13 13.48 -9.29
C ARG A 26 18.03 13.13 -8.13
N GLU A 27 19.32 13.44 -8.25
CA GLU A 27 20.33 13.12 -7.24
C GLU A 27 19.98 13.77 -5.90
N PHE A 28 19.63 15.07 -5.92
CA PHE A 28 19.21 15.80 -4.73
C PHE A 28 17.92 15.22 -4.12
N TRP A 29 16.92 14.92 -4.95
CA TRP A 29 15.67 14.31 -4.46
C TRP A 29 15.94 12.95 -3.81
N GLU A 30 16.78 12.10 -4.42
CA GLU A 30 17.09 10.76 -3.90
C GLU A 30 17.93 10.80 -2.61
N GLN A 31 18.85 11.76 -2.49
CA GLN A 31 19.76 11.88 -1.35
C GLN A 31 19.10 12.50 -0.11
N HIS A 32 18.16 13.43 -0.28
CA HIS A 32 17.66 14.25 0.83
C HIS A 32 16.19 14.00 1.20
N GLY A 33 15.72 12.76 1.03
CA GLY A 33 14.45 12.29 1.62
C GLY A 33 13.30 12.03 0.63
N GLY A 34 13.52 12.24 -0.66
CA GLY A 34 12.67 11.78 -1.75
C GLY A 34 11.18 12.03 -1.57
N LEU A 35 10.38 10.98 -1.74
CA LEU A 35 8.92 11.06 -1.74
C LEU A 35 8.36 11.55 -0.40
N ALA A 36 8.98 11.18 0.71
CA ALA A 36 8.53 11.52 2.05
C ALA A 36 8.65 13.02 2.32
N ILE A 37 9.74 13.64 1.86
CA ILE A 37 10.04 15.06 2.11
C ILE A 37 9.49 15.97 1.01
N PHE A 38 9.74 15.66 -0.27
CA PHE A 38 9.44 16.56 -1.38
C PHE A 38 8.12 16.22 -2.10
N GLY A 39 7.67 14.97 -2.00
CA GLY A 39 6.55 14.46 -2.81
C GLY A 39 6.94 14.19 -4.26
N LEU A 40 5.94 13.95 -5.10
CA LEU A 40 6.11 13.67 -6.53
C LEU A 40 6.43 14.95 -7.33
N PRO A 41 7.22 14.90 -8.41
CA PRO A 41 7.38 16.04 -9.32
C PRO A 41 6.06 16.33 -10.04
N ILE A 42 5.62 17.59 -10.06
CA ILE A 42 4.35 18.02 -10.66
C ILE A 42 4.53 18.84 -11.95
N THR A 43 5.75 19.28 -12.24
CA THR A 43 6.11 19.89 -13.54
C THR A 43 7.32 19.19 -14.15
N ALA A 44 7.52 19.41 -15.45
CA ALA A 44 8.83 19.21 -16.08
C ALA A 44 9.79 20.31 -15.59
N PRO A 45 11.12 20.08 -15.64
CA PRO A 45 12.07 21.14 -15.32
C PRO A 45 11.99 22.25 -16.37
N GLN A 46 11.86 23.50 -15.92
CA GLN A 46 11.71 24.69 -16.76
C GLN A 46 12.45 25.87 -16.15
N HIS A 47 12.84 26.84 -16.98
CA HIS A 47 13.53 28.02 -16.48
C HIS A 47 12.53 29.02 -15.91
N GLU A 48 12.64 29.33 -14.62
CA GLU A 48 11.76 30.26 -13.93
C GLU A 48 12.54 31.42 -13.31
N ARG A 49 11.93 32.60 -13.35
CA ARG A 49 12.50 33.79 -12.72
C ARG A 49 12.24 33.73 -11.21
N ASN A 50 13.29 33.62 -10.42
CA ASN A 50 13.22 33.72 -8.97
C ASN A 50 12.79 35.15 -8.59
N ARG A 51 11.72 35.25 -7.80
CA ARG A 51 11.09 36.51 -7.42
C ARG A 51 12.01 37.40 -6.58
N ASP A 52 12.77 36.81 -5.68
CA ASP A 52 13.56 37.53 -4.68
C ASP A 52 14.87 38.08 -5.28
N THR A 53 15.49 37.32 -6.19
CA THR A 53 16.77 37.69 -6.84
C THR A 53 16.60 38.31 -8.22
N GLY A 54 15.44 38.09 -8.87
CA GLY A 54 15.17 38.50 -10.24
C GLY A 54 15.92 37.69 -11.31
N GLN A 55 16.76 36.73 -10.91
CA GLN A 55 17.51 35.84 -11.79
C GLN A 55 16.65 34.66 -12.28
N THR A 56 17.07 33.99 -13.34
CA THR A 56 16.36 32.84 -13.91
C THR A 56 17.16 31.57 -13.67
N TYR A 57 16.53 30.58 -13.04
CA TYR A 57 17.15 29.29 -12.73
C TYR A 57 16.38 28.16 -13.40
N LEU A 58 17.05 27.05 -13.68
CA LEU A 58 16.34 25.82 -13.98
C LEU A 58 15.60 25.41 -12.72
N THR A 59 14.30 25.15 -12.84
CA THR A 59 13.39 24.96 -11.73
C THR A 59 12.49 23.76 -11.99
N GLN A 60 12.18 22.99 -10.95
CA GLN A 60 11.17 21.93 -11.04
C GLN A 60 10.29 21.92 -9.80
N TRP A 61 8.99 21.79 -9.99
CA TRP A 61 8.01 21.76 -8.91
C TRP A 61 7.72 20.32 -8.49
N PHE A 62 7.54 20.14 -7.19
CA PHE A 62 7.13 18.92 -6.51
C PHE A 62 5.88 19.21 -5.66
N GLU A 63 5.20 18.19 -5.17
CA GLU A 63 3.96 18.38 -4.40
C GLU A 63 4.14 19.28 -3.16
N ARG A 64 5.32 19.23 -2.51
CA ARG A 64 5.62 20.00 -1.29
C ARG A 64 6.59 21.16 -1.51
N ASN A 65 7.48 21.06 -2.50
CA ASN A 65 8.60 21.98 -2.68
C ASN A 65 8.81 22.39 -4.14
N ARG A 66 9.61 23.44 -4.35
CA ARG A 66 10.14 23.86 -5.65
C ARG A 66 11.65 23.81 -5.58
N PHE A 67 12.30 23.10 -6.51
CA PHE A 67 13.76 23.04 -6.59
C PHE A 67 14.25 24.07 -7.60
N GLU A 68 15.34 24.75 -7.27
CA GLU A 68 16.04 25.71 -8.12
C GLU A 68 17.50 25.31 -8.23
N LEU A 69 18.02 25.16 -9.46
CA LEU A 69 19.41 24.81 -9.71
C LEU A 69 20.27 26.08 -9.81
N HIS A 70 21.22 26.19 -8.89
CA HIS A 70 22.21 27.25 -8.74
C HIS A 70 23.61 26.72 -9.11
N PRO A 71 23.96 26.67 -10.41
CA PRO A 71 25.23 26.10 -10.87
C PRO A 71 26.48 26.87 -10.40
N GLU A 72 26.30 28.08 -9.87
CA GLU A 72 27.35 28.87 -9.22
C GLU A 72 27.79 28.31 -7.87
N ASN A 73 26.96 27.48 -7.22
CA ASN A 73 27.27 26.83 -5.96
C ASN A 73 27.86 25.43 -6.19
N GLN A 74 28.68 24.95 -5.25
CA GLN A 74 29.17 23.58 -5.27
C GLN A 74 28.13 22.62 -4.68
N PRO A 75 27.95 21.40 -5.25
CA PRO A 75 27.17 20.35 -4.60
C PRO A 75 27.66 20.06 -3.16
N PRO A 76 26.75 19.78 -2.21
CA PRO A 76 25.30 19.60 -2.37
C PRO A 76 24.46 20.90 -2.34
N TYR A 77 25.10 22.09 -2.31
CA TYR A 77 24.43 23.40 -2.16
C TYR A 77 23.94 24.02 -3.47
N ASP A 78 24.06 23.28 -4.58
CA ASP A 78 23.69 23.70 -5.93
C ASP A 78 22.21 23.54 -6.23
N VAL A 79 21.43 22.85 -5.38
CA VAL A 79 19.97 22.81 -5.46
C VAL A 79 19.39 23.47 -4.21
N LEU A 80 18.62 24.55 -4.41
CA LEU A 80 17.96 25.28 -3.32
C LEU A 80 16.45 25.05 -3.34
N ILE A 81 15.85 25.04 -2.14
CA ILE A 81 14.40 24.93 -1.97
C ILE A 81 13.77 26.33 -1.97
N GLY A 82 12.83 26.52 -2.90
CA GLY A 82 12.06 27.75 -3.05
C GLY A 82 11.23 28.08 -1.80
N ARG A 83 11.01 29.38 -1.56
CA ARG A 83 10.31 29.90 -0.37
C ARG A 83 8.78 29.82 -0.52
N LEU A 84 8.27 28.60 -0.73
CA LEU A 84 6.86 28.37 -1.04
C LEU A 84 5.90 28.75 0.10
N GLY A 85 6.35 28.76 1.35
CA GLY A 85 5.50 29.21 2.46
C GLY A 85 5.27 30.72 2.42
N ASP A 86 6.32 31.50 2.15
CA ASP A 86 6.20 32.95 1.92
C ASP A 86 5.39 33.26 0.65
N ASP A 87 5.69 32.57 -0.46
CA ASP A 87 4.94 32.73 -1.72
C ASP A 87 3.45 32.48 -1.52
N ARG A 88 3.08 31.42 -0.78
CA ARG A 88 1.69 31.07 -0.54
C ARG A 88 0.99 32.04 0.39
N LEU A 89 1.63 32.48 1.47
CA LEU A 89 1.09 33.51 2.35
C LEU A 89 0.80 34.79 1.54
N LEU A 90 1.74 35.21 0.69
CA LEU A 90 1.55 36.38 -0.15
C LEU A 90 0.38 36.21 -1.15
N GLN A 91 0.23 35.04 -1.78
CA GLN A 91 -0.92 34.72 -2.64
C GLN A 91 -2.25 34.80 -1.89
N GLN A 92 -2.27 34.48 -0.59
CA GLN A 92 -3.43 34.62 0.29
C GLN A 92 -3.65 36.08 0.76
N GLY A 93 -2.85 37.04 0.28
CA GLY A 93 -2.89 38.43 0.74
C GLY A 93 -2.32 38.63 2.15
N ARG A 94 -1.60 37.65 2.69
CA ARG A 94 -0.98 37.69 4.03
C ARG A 94 0.50 38.00 3.88
N ARG A 95 0.92 39.17 4.34
CA ARG A 95 2.36 39.48 4.47
C ARG A 95 2.82 39.08 5.85
N TRP A 96 3.77 38.15 5.95
CA TRP A 96 4.27 37.69 7.24
C TRP A 96 4.99 38.81 8.03
N GLN A 97 5.47 39.85 7.34
CA GLN A 97 6.05 41.02 7.99
C GLN A 97 5.04 41.76 8.88
N ASP A 98 3.76 41.64 8.55
CA ASP A 98 2.63 42.23 9.28
C ASP A 98 2.05 41.25 10.32
N ALA A 99 2.58 40.02 10.42
CA ALA A 99 2.12 39.03 11.38
C ALA A 99 2.48 39.45 12.82
N PRO A 100 1.61 39.16 13.81
CA PRO A 100 1.90 39.45 15.22
C PRO A 100 3.18 38.75 15.69
N ARG A 101 4.13 39.52 16.22
CA ARG A 101 5.39 38.98 16.76
C ARG A 101 5.16 38.39 18.15
N GLN A 102 5.94 37.37 18.49
CA GLN A 102 5.98 36.78 19.82
C GLN A 102 7.14 37.37 20.62
N THR A 103 7.16 37.10 21.91
CA THR A 103 8.35 37.27 22.75
C THR A 103 9.04 35.92 22.94
N GLU A 104 10.30 35.95 23.35
CA GLU A 104 11.00 34.74 23.77
C GLU A 104 10.21 34.02 24.86
N GLN A 105 10.09 32.70 24.73
CA GLN A 105 9.31 31.82 25.60
C GLN A 105 10.16 30.64 26.03
N ALA A 106 10.09 30.28 27.31
CA ALA A 106 10.74 29.08 27.83
C ALA A 106 10.29 27.83 27.06
N ASP A 107 11.22 26.89 26.84
CA ASP A 107 11.04 25.62 26.13
C ASP A 107 10.76 25.70 24.60
N CYS A 108 10.65 26.91 24.05
CA CYS A 108 10.54 27.14 22.61
C CYS A 108 11.86 27.59 21.98
N LEU A 109 12.00 27.37 20.67
CA LEU A 109 13.10 27.92 19.87
C LEU A 109 12.74 29.35 19.44
N TRP A 110 13.48 30.35 19.92
CA TRP A 110 13.29 31.76 19.55
C TRP A 110 14.08 32.11 18.28
N VAL A 111 13.43 32.79 17.33
CA VAL A 111 14.04 33.25 16.08
C VAL A 111 13.90 34.76 15.97
N ALA A 112 14.98 35.48 16.29
CA ALA A 112 14.96 36.94 16.41
C ALA A 112 14.71 37.64 15.06
N GLU A 113 15.20 37.05 13.96
CA GLU A 113 15.10 37.56 12.59
C GLU A 113 13.64 37.71 12.13
N THR A 114 12.78 36.80 12.59
CA THR A 114 11.34 36.85 12.29
C THR A 114 10.50 37.20 13.50
N GLY A 115 11.07 37.32 14.70
CA GLY A 115 10.32 37.60 15.93
C GLY A 115 9.26 36.54 16.25
N HIS A 116 9.53 35.27 15.93
CA HIS A 116 8.62 34.15 16.16
C HIS A 116 9.30 33.03 16.95
N THR A 117 8.49 32.18 17.57
CA THR A 117 8.96 30.96 18.26
C THR A 117 8.51 29.71 17.53
N ILE A 118 9.28 28.62 17.68
CA ILE A 118 8.85 27.27 17.34
C ILE A 118 8.75 26.49 18.65
N CYS A 119 7.55 26.01 18.98
CA CYS A 119 7.28 25.27 20.22
C CYS A 119 6.79 23.87 19.90
N ASP A 120 7.07 22.92 20.78
CA ASP A 120 6.39 21.62 20.73
C ASP A 120 4.99 21.70 21.33
N GLN A 121 4.06 20.96 20.74
CA GLN A 121 2.69 20.84 21.22
C GLN A 121 2.54 19.75 22.30
N GLU A 122 3.51 18.85 22.39
CA GLU A 122 3.70 17.86 23.46
C GLU A 122 5.21 17.67 23.70
N ALA A 123 5.65 17.33 24.91
CA ALA A 123 7.08 17.22 25.24
C ALA A 123 7.83 16.31 24.24
N ALA A 124 8.86 16.85 23.59
CA ALA A 124 9.64 16.18 22.55
C ALA A 124 8.80 15.65 21.36
N SER A 125 7.64 16.25 21.10
CA SER A 125 6.70 15.83 20.06
C SER A 125 5.88 17.04 19.56
N GLY A 126 6.41 17.76 18.59
CA GLY A 126 5.72 18.88 17.97
C GLY A 126 6.59 19.60 16.95
N PHE A 127 6.24 20.85 16.64
CA PHE A 127 6.93 21.61 15.59
C PHE A 127 8.40 21.84 15.86
N LYS A 128 8.81 22.06 17.13
CA LYS A 128 10.22 22.32 17.46
C LYS A 128 11.05 21.06 17.24
N THR A 129 10.65 19.94 17.83
CA THR A 129 11.31 18.65 17.67
C THR A 129 11.37 18.26 16.19
N TYR A 130 10.28 18.40 15.45
CA TYR A 130 10.26 18.07 14.02
C TYR A 130 11.22 18.97 13.23
N TRP A 131 11.17 20.29 13.47
CA TRP A 131 12.07 21.25 12.83
C TRP A 131 13.53 20.90 13.11
N GLU A 132 13.91 20.61 14.35
CA GLU A 132 15.29 20.33 14.78
C GLU A 132 15.84 18.96 14.30
N THR A 133 14.99 18.04 13.84
CA THR A 133 15.41 16.64 13.54
C THR A 133 15.19 16.22 12.09
N HIS A 134 14.46 17.00 11.29
CA HIS A 134 14.09 16.62 9.92
C HIS A 134 14.67 17.57 8.85
N GLY A 135 15.73 18.31 9.15
CA GLY A 135 16.44 19.14 8.17
C GLY A 135 17.10 18.34 7.03
N LEU A 136 17.64 19.04 6.02
CA LEU A 136 18.43 18.40 4.96
C LEU A 136 19.81 18.01 5.49
N ASP A 137 20.17 16.72 5.45
CA ASP A 137 21.55 16.26 5.72
C ASP A 137 22.49 16.78 4.61
N LEU A 138 23.31 17.79 4.93
CA LEU A 138 24.17 18.51 3.97
C LEU A 138 25.64 18.55 4.43
N ASP A 139 26.05 17.60 5.28
CA ASP A 139 27.41 17.44 5.82
C ASP A 139 27.97 18.71 6.51
N TYR A 140 27.12 19.49 7.17
CA TYR A 140 27.59 20.69 7.89
C TYR A 140 28.33 20.32 9.19
N PRO A 141 29.52 20.87 9.46
CA PRO A 141 30.32 20.53 10.64
C PRO A 141 29.71 21.01 11.97
N ASP A 142 28.77 21.95 11.96
CA ASP A 142 28.04 22.46 13.13
C ASP A 142 26.52 22.59 12.88
N THR A 143 25.82 21.55 13.33
CA THR A 143 24.46 21.46 13.92
C THR A 143 23.20 21.72 13.07
N ASN A 144 22.22 20.84 13.29
CA ASN A 144 20.87 20.71 12.72
C ASN A 144 20.15 22.02 12.32
N TRP A 145 20.46 23.16 12.94
CA TRP A 145 19.88 24.46 12.60
C TRP A 145 20.01 24.82 11.10
N ARG A 146 21.20 24.68 10.51
CA ARG A 146 21.41 25.05 9.09
C ARG A 146 20.65 24.13 8.14
N GLU A 147 20.58 22.86 8.50
CA GLU A 147 19.86 21.80 7.77
C GLU A 147 18.36 22.04 7.79
N SER A 148 17.83 22.41 8.95
CA SER A 148 16.42 22.76 9.14
C SER A 148 16.04 24.05 8.44
N VAL A 149 16.90 25.07 8.47
CA VAL A 149 16.72 26.31 7.70
C VAL A 149 16.74 26.02 6.19
N ALA A 150 17.61 25.13 5.73
CA ALA A 150 17.69 24.76 4.32
C ALA A 150 16.41 24.09 3.81
N LEU A 151 15.77 23.22 4.62
CA LEU A 151 14.51 22.57 4.23
C LEU A 151 13.27 23.43 4.48
N PHE A 152 13.12 23.92 5.70
CA PHE A 152 11.88 24.53 6.19
C PHE A 152 11.96 26.06 6.17
N GLY A 153 13.16 26.61 6.38
CA GLY A 153 13.38 28.04 6.58
C GLY A 153 12.95 28.53 7.95
N LEU A 154 12.99 29.85 8.11
CA LEU A 154 12.62 30.52 9.37
C LEU A 154 11.09 30.53 9.57
N PRO A 155 10.59 30.48 10.83
CA PRO A 155 9.16 30.59 11.12
C PRO A 155 8.64 31.99 10.77
N LEU A 156 7.55 32.04 10.02
CA LEU A 156 6.94 33.27 9.50
C LEU A 156 5.69 33.70 10.28
N THR A 157 5.05 32.78 11.00
CA THR A 157 3.83 33.07 11.76
C THR A 157 3.87 32.42 13.14
N THR A 158 2.97 32.87 14.01
CA THR A 158 2.56 32.09 15.18
C THR A 158 1.72 30.88 14.76
N PRO A 159 1.74 29.76 15.52
CA PRO A 159 0.82 28.65 15.27
C PRO A 159 -0.64 29.07 15.43
N GLN A 160 -1.47 28.79 14.44
CA GLN A 160 -2.92 29.08 14.46
C GLN A 160 -3.73 27.93 13.90
N LEU A 161 -4.96 27.73 14.39
CA LEU A 161 -5.86 26.73 13.80
C LEU A 161 -6.33 27.22 12.43
N GLU A 162 -5.87 26.56 11.37
CA GLU A 162 -6.24 26.85 10.00
C GLU A 162 -6.97 25.64 9.38
N THR A 163 -7.79 25.88 8.36
CA THR A 163 -8.37 24.81 7.54
C THR A 163 -7.39 24.50 6.42
N ASN A 164 -6.83 23.28 6.40
CA ASN A 164 -5.89 22.88 5.35
C ASN A 164 -6.61 22.57 4.03
N SER A 165 -5.84 22.27 2.97
CA SER A 165 -6.38 21.93 1.63
C SER A 165 -7.24 20.65 1.60
N SER A 166 -7.20 19.84 2.67
CA SER A 166 -8.05 18.65 2.84
C SER A 166 -9.35 18.94 3.61
N GLY A 167 -9.60 20.19 4.01
CA GLY A 167 -10.77 20.63 4.76
C GLY A 167 -10.68 20.40 6.27
N ASP A 168 -9.55 19.89 6.77
CA ASP A 168 -9.36 19.60 8.19
C ASP A 168 -8.91 20.86 8.94
N ARG A 169 -9.45 21.09 10.14
CA ARG A 169 -8.98 22.16 11.03
C ARG A 169 -7.82 21.66 11.87
N VAL A 170 -6.63 22.16 11.58
CA VAL A 170 -5.37 21.71 12.19
C VAL A 170 -4.57 22.90 12.68
N LEU A 171 -3.78 22.70 13.75
CA LEU A 171 -2.88 23.76 14.22
C LEU A 171 -1.75 23.85 13.21
N THR A 172 -1.50 25.05 12.70
CA THR A 172 -0.66 25.29 11.54
C THR A 172 0.35 26.38 11.85
N GLN A 173 1.61 26.15 11.50
CA GLN A 173 2.64 27.18 11.51
C GLN A 173 3.33 27.27 10.15
N TRP A 174 3.50 28.50 9.65
CA TRP A 174 4.13 28.76 8.37
C TRP A 174 5.61 29.08 8.55
N PHE A 175 6.43 28.58 7.65
CA PHE A 175 7.86 28.82 7.53
C PHE A 175 8.18 29.35 6.13
N GLU A 176 9.39 29.83 5.88
CA GLU A 176 9.74 30.36 4.55
C GLU A 176 9.49 29.35 3.43
N ARG A 177 9.82 28.07 3.66
CA ARG A 177 9.82 27.01 2.63
C ARG A 177 8.81 25.90 2.90
N ALA A 178 8.16 25.90 4.06
CA ALA A 178 7.26 24.83 4.49
C ALA A 178 6.05 25.35 5.29
N ARG A 179 5.04 24.49 5.43
CA ARG A 179 3.93 24.67 6.35
C ARG A 179 3.80 23.41 7.20
N PHE A 180 3.86 23.56 8.51
CA PHE A 180 3.69 22.43 9.44
C PHE A 180 2.25 22.37 9.92
N GLU A 181 1.69 21.17 9.96
CA GLU A 181 0.35 20.88 10.44
C GLU A 181 0.43 19.87 11.59
N TYR A 182 -0.16 20.19 12.74
CA TYR A 182 -0.15 19.33 13.93
C TYR A 182 -1.42 18.49 14.01
N HIS A 183 -1.23 17.18 14.09
CA HIS A 183 -2.26 16.14 14.12
C HIS A 183 -2.14 15.31 15.41
N PRO A 184 -2.75 15.75 16.53
CA PRO A 184 -2.55 15.11 17.84
C PRO A 184 -3.04 13.66 17.91
N HIS A 185 -3.94 13.27 16.99
CA HIS A 185 -4.50 11.92 16.90
C HIS A 185 -3.64 10.94 16.12
N ASN A 186 -2.56 11.41 15.47
CA ASN A 186 -1.61 10.54 14.79
C ASN A 186 -0.59 9.95 15.79
N PRO A 187 0.05 8.80 15.45
CA PRO A 187 1.20 8.32 16.20
C PRO A 187 2.30 9.40 16.33
N PRO A 188 3.08 9.43 17.43
CA PRO A 188 4.04 10.51 17.72
C PRO A 188 4.91 10.93 16.52
N GLN A 189 5.44 9.97 15.77
CA GLN A 189 6.28 10.21 14.60
C GLN A 189 5.56 10.82 13.38
N PHE A 190 4.22 10.88 13.37
CA PHE A 190 3.39 11.42 12.29
C PHE A 190 2.49 12.57 12.74
N ARG A 191 2.76 13.15 13.92
CA ARG A 191 1.98 14.27 14.45
C ARG A 191 2.25 15.57 13.74
N VAL A 192 3.43 15.74 13.14
CA VAL A 192 3.73 16.91 12.30
C VAL A 192 3.77 16.44 10.85
N LEU A 193 2.94 17.04 10.01
CA LEU A 193 2.92 16.79 8.57
C LEU A 193 3.24 18.09 7.80
N LEU A 194 3.88 17.94 6.64
CA LEU A 194 4.17 19.05 5.73
C LEU A 194 3.02 19.28 4.76
N GLY A 195 2.55 20.52 4.67
CA GLY A 195 1.57 20.95 3.67
C GLY A 195 2.08 20.79 2.23
N LEU A 196 1.16 20.58 1.28
CA LEU A 196 1.45 20.38 -0.14
C LEU A 196 1.64 21.72 -0.88
N LEU A 197 2.58 22.53 -0.41
CA LEU A 197 2.72 23.91 -0.88
C LEU A 197 3.05 24.03 -2.37
N GLY A 198 3.72 23.05 -2.97
CA GLY A 198 3.97 23.08 -4.40
C GLY A 198 2.68 22.91 -5.22
N ASN A 199 1.78 22.03 -4.78
CA ASN A 199 0.44 21.90 -5.37
C ASN A 199 -0.41 23.16 -5.16
N GLU A 200 -0.32 23.76 -3.98
CA GLU A 200 -1.16 24.91 -3.61
C GLU A 200 -0.71 26.22 -4.28
N THR A 201 0.60 26.39 -4.54
CA THR A 201 1.19 27.64 -5.01
C THR A 201 1.34 27.71 -6.54
N SER A 202 1.52 26.58 -7.22
CA SER A 202 1.74 26.51 -8.69
C SER A 202 0.50 26.78 -9.55
N GLY A 203 -0.66 27.04 -8.94
CA GLY A 203 -1.91 27.33 -9.63
C GLY A 203 -1.95 28.70 -10.34
N SER A 204 -1.24 28.86 -11.46
CA SER A 204 -1.61 29.69 -12.66
C SER A 204 -0.43 29.89 -13.64
N ASN A 205 -0.28 28.99 -14.62
CA ASN A 205 0.18 29.26 -16.02
C ASN A 205 0.46 28.01 -16.88
N ALA A 206 -0.10 26.84 -16.56
CA ALA A 206 -0.56 25.97 -17.64
C ALA A 206 -1.98 26.46 -17.94
N GLY A 207 -2.21 27.00 -19.14
CA GLY A 207 -3.53 27.50 -19.54
C GLY A 207 -4.61 26.53 -19.11
N ALA A 208 -5.75 27.06 -18.66
CA ALA A 208 -6.89 26.25 -18.26
C ALA A 208 -7.06 25.11 -19.27
N ALA A 209 -6.60 23.91 -18.87
CA ALA A 209 -7.20 22.72 -19.42
C ALA A 209 -8.69 22.94 -19.12
N PRO A 210 -9.57 22.80 -20.14
CA PRO A 210 -11.00 22.87 -19.88
C PRO A 210 -11.24 22.03 -18.65
N GLU A 211 -12.00 22.58 -17.68
CA GLU A 211 -12.45 21.90 -16.46
C GLU A 211 -12.38 20.40 -16.71
N ARG A 212 -11.31 19.75 -16.21
CA ARG A 212 -11.09 18.35 -16.60
C ARG A 212 -12.39 17.68 -16.17
N PRO A 213 -13.09 16.98 -17.07
CA PRO A 213 -14.22 16.19 -16.62
C PRO A 213 -13.71 15.42 -15.42
N GLN A 214 -14.48 15.40 -14.31
CA GLN A 214 -14.28 14.39 -13.26
C GLN A 214 -13.86 13.13 -14.00
N PRO A 215 -12.68 12.54 -13.70
CA PRO A 215 -12.03 11.58 -14.59
C PRO A 215 -13.15 10.71 -15.14
N GLU A 216 -13.39 10.79 -16.46
CA GLU A 216 -14.51 10.09 -17.10
C GLU A 216 -14.60 8.76 -16.41
N SER A 217 -15.72 8.52 -15.72
CA SER A 217 -15.81 7.42 -14.76
C SER A 217 -15.39 6.17 -15.51
N VAL A 218 -14.16 5.70 -15.24
CA VAL A 218 -13.56 4.65 -16.08
C VAL A 218 -14.52 3.48 -15.96
N LYS A 219 -15.23 3.21 -17.05
CA LYS A 219 -16.36 2.30 -16.98
C LYS A 219 -15.77 0.91 -17.02
N LEU A 220 -15.68 0.29 -15.85
CA LEU A 220 -15.21 -1.08 -15.74
C LEU A 220 -16.21 -2.01 -16.41
N GLY A 221 -15.66 -3.04 -17.04
CA GLY A 221 -16.37 -4.15 -17.63
C GLY A 221 -15.65 -5.46 -17.31
N VAL A 222 -16.24 -6.56 -17.75
CA VAL A 222 -15.65 -7.89 -17.66
C VAL A 222 -15.84 -8.62 -18.97
N GLU A 223 -14.80 -9.29 -19.44
CA GLU A 223 -14.82 -10.11 -20.64
C GLU A 223 -14.50 -11.56 -20.26
N GLU A 224 -15.32 -12.51 -20.70
CA GLU A 224 -15.09 -13.92 -20.38
C GLU A 224 -13.86 -14.44 -21.15
N VAL A 225 -12.94 -15.10 -20.44
CA VAL A 225 -11.72 -15.68 -21.03
C VAL A 225 -11.62 -17.20 -20.86
N ALA A 226 -12.39 -17.78 -19.95
CA ALA A 226 -12.49 -19.22 -19.76
C ALA A 226 -13.86 -19.62 -19.16
N ARG A 227 -14.32 -20.83 -19.49
CA ARG A 227 -15.57 -21.42 -18.99
C ARG A 227 -15.42 -22.92 -18.78
N GLY A 228 -16.39 -23.53 -18.09
CA GLY A 228 -16.41 -24.97 -17.82
C GLY A 228 -15.51 -25.39 -16.67
N LEU A 229 -15.13 -24.44 -15.82
CA LEU A 229 -14.35 -24.67 -14.60
C LEU A 229 -15.27 -25.08 -13.46
N GLN A 230 -14.74 -25.83 -12.51
CA GLN A 230 -15.47 -26.34 -11.35
C GLN A 230 -15.13 -25.50 -10.11
N GLN A 231 -16.02 -24.57 -9.76
CA GLN A 231 -15.86 -23.71 -8.59
C GLN A 231 -14.44 -23.08 -8.53
N PRO A 232 -14.08 -22.26 -9.54
CA PRO A 232 -12.77 -21.60 -9.56
C PRO A 232 -12.66 -20.66 -8.35
N LEU A 233 -11.55 -20.72 -7.63
CA LEU A 233 -11.30 -19.96 -6.40
C LEU A 233 -10.12 -19.01 -6.50
N PHE A 234 -9.19 -19.22 -7.42
CA PHE A 234 -8.05 -18.33 -7.59
C PHE A 234 -7.49 -18.42 -9.01
N VAL A 235 -6.92 -17.33 -9.51
CA VAL A 235 -6.22 -17.33 -10.79
C VAL A 235 -4.92 -16.55 -10.64
N THR A 236 -3.83 -17.08 -11.19
CA THR A 236 -2.50 -16.44 -11.11
C THR A 236 -1.60 -16.89 -12.26
N HIS A 237 -0.35 -16.45 -12.23
CA HIS A 237 0.67 -16.74 -13.21
C HIS A 237 1.95 -17.25 -12.53
N ALA A 238 2.82 -17.90 -13.31
CA ALA A 238 4.04 -18.51 -12.79
C ALA A 238 5.29 -17.61 -12.84
N ARG A 239 5.20 -16.42 -13.43
CA ARG A 239 6.34 -15.49 -13.63
C ARG A 239 7.51 -16.14 -14.36
N ASP A 240 7.21 -17.08 -15.26
CA ASP A 240 8.19 -17.84 -16.02
C ASP A 240 8.34 -17.34 -17.47
N GLY A 241 7.57 -16.31 -17.85
CA GLY A 241 7.58 -15.70 -19.17
C GLY A 241 6.74 -16.47 -20.20
N THR A 242 5.99 -17.49 -19.77
CA THR A 242 5.16 -18.30 -20.67
C THR A 242 3.79 -17.68 -20.94
N GLY A 243 3.37 -16.67 -20.16
CA GLY A 243 2.02 -16.11 -20.21
C GLY A 243 0.92 -17.09 -19.76
N ARG A 244 1.26 -18.26 -19.20
CA ARG A 244 0.29 -19.23 -18.70
C ARG A 244 -0.42 -18.67 -17.47
N ARG A 245 -1.73 -18.92 -17.41
CA ARG A 245 -2.58 -18.59 -16.27
C ARG A 245 -3.12 -19.87 -15.66
N PHE A 246 -3.01 -19.97 -14.35
CA PHE A 246 -3.34 -21.14 -13.56
C PHE A 246 -4.56 -20.84 -12.70
N VAL A 247 -5.60 -21.64 -12.82
CA VAL A 247 -6.84 -21.50 -12.08
C VAL A 247 -6.94 -22.61 -11.05
N VAL A 248 -7.09 -22.24 -9.79
CA VAL A 248 -7.37 -23.15 -8.68
C VAL A 248 -8.86 -23.47 -8.67
N GLU A 249 -9.22 -24.75 -8.71
CA GLU A 249 -10.57 -25.25 -8.54
C GLU A 249 -10.73 -25.83 -7.13
N LYS A 250 -11.84 -25.50 -6.46
CA LYS A 250 -12.10 -25.88 -5.06
C LYS A 250 -11.92 -27.38 -4.78
N GLY A 251 -12.23 -28.22 -5.77
CA GLY A 251 -12.15 -29.68 -5.69
C GLY A 251 -10.74 -30.27 -5.62
N GLY A 252 -9.67 -29.48 -5.76
CA GLY A 252 -8.30 -29.97 -5.66
C GLY A 252 -7.54 -30.07 -6.99
N THR A 253 -8.07 -29.44 -8.04
CA THR A 253 -7.44 -29.37 -9.36
C THR A 253 -6.91 -27.96 -9.63
N ILE A 254 -5.80 -27.87 -10.36
CA ILE A 254 -5.28 -26.63 -10.93
C ILE A 254 -5.33 -26.76 -12.45
N LYS A 255 -5.98 -25.82 -13.13
CA LYS A 255 -6.16 -25.80 -14.59
C LYS A 255 -5.28 -24.73 -15.24
N ILE A 256 -4.81 -24.97 -16.45
CA ILE A 256 -4.14 -23.96 -17.28
C ILE A 256 -5.17 -23.39 -18.26
N ILE A 257 -5.43 -22.09 -18.22
CA ILE A 257 -6.38 -21.43 -19.14
C ILE A 257 -5.64 -20.70 -20.26
N PRO A 258 -6.19 -20.64 -21.50
CA PRO A 258 -7.56 -21.00 -21.86
C PRO A 258 -7.78 -22.48 -22.26
N ALA A 259 -6.72 -23.28 -22.43
CA ALA A 259 -6.83 -24.65 -22.93
C ALA A 259 -7.62 -25.61 -22.01
N GLY A 260 -7.59 -25.39 -20.70
CA GLY A 260 -8.27 -26.23 -19.71
C GLY A 260 -7.48 -27.46 -19.27
N ASP A 261 -6.19 -27.55 -19.65
CA ASP A 261 -5.31 -28.65 -19.26
C ASP A 261 -5.12 -28.71 -17.74
N VAL A 262 -4.97 -29.91 -17.19
CA VAL A 262 -4.69 -30.10 -15.75
C VAL A 262 -3.21 -29.88 -15.48
N PHE A 263 -2.89 -28.88 -14.65
CA PHE A 263 -1.56 -28.65 -14.12
C PHE A 263 -1.26 -29.51 -12.90
N LEU A 264 -2.22 -29.67 -11.98
CA LEU A 264 -2.09 -30.51 -10.79
C LEU A 264 -3.46 -31.08 -10.44
N ASP A 265 -3.48 -32.33 -9.99
CA ASP A 265 -4.66 -32.94 -9.36
C ASP A 265 -4.26 -33.60 -8.05
N ILE A 266 -4.82 -33.07 -6.96
CA ILE A 266 -4.70 -33.62 -5.61
C ILE A 266 -6.08 -33.82 -4.97
N GLY A 267 -7.15 -33.94 -5.76
CA GLY A 267 -8.53 -33.98 -5.24
C GLY A 267 -8.78 -35.08 -4.21
N SER A 268 -8.08 -36.21 -4.33
CA SER A 268 -8.14 -37.31 -3.33
C SER A 268 -7.62 -36.93 -1.93
N ARG A 269 -6.88 -35.84 -1.80
CA ARG A 269 -6.32 -35.32 -0.53
C ARG A 269 -7.13 -34.16 0.03
N VAL A 270 -8.07 -33.61 -0.75
CA VAL A 270 -8.76 -32.36 -0.46
C VAL A 270 -10.16 -32.63 0.05
N ARG A 271 -10.51 -32.03 1.19
CA ARG A 271 -11.89 -31.91 1.65
C ARG A 271 -12.45 -30.59 1.12
N SER A 272 -13.53 -30.67 0.34
CA SER A 272 -14.17 -29.50 -0.29
C SER A 272 -15.67 -29.38 0.05
N THR A 273 -16.14 -30.14 1.05
CA THR A 273 -17.56 -30.20 1.44
C THR A 273 -18.04 -28.96 2.18
N GLY A 274 -17.16 -28.26 2.90
CA GLY A 274 -17.48 -26.98 3.54
C GLY A 274 -17.47 -25.81 2.55
N GLY A 275 -18.14 -24.71 2.89
CA GLY A 275 -18.20 -23.51 2.05
C GLY A 275 -16.82 -22.95 1.69
N GLU A 276 -15.94 -22.86 2.68
CA GLU A 276 -14.58 -22.30 2.57
C GLU A 276 -13.48 -23.37 2.59
N GLN A 277 -13.84 -24.65 2.54
CA GLN A 277 -12.89 -25.76 2.46
C GLN A 277 -12.57 -26.11 1.01
N GLY A 278 -11.34 -26.52 0.71
CA GLY A 278 -10.96 -26.98 -0.62
C GLY A 278 -9.47 -26.80 -0.86
N LEU A 279 -9.08 -26.75 -2.14
CA LEU A 279 -7.81 -26.16 -2.56
C LEU A 279 -8.04 -24.65 -2.72
N LEU A 280 -7.36 -23.85 -1.90
CA LEU A 280 -7.73 -22.46 -1.65
C LEU A 280 -6.72 -21.44 -2.20
N GLY A 281 -5.44 -21.82 -2.29
CA GLY A 281 -4.38 -20.92 -2.73
C GLY A 281 -3.27 -21.62 -3.50
N LEU A 282 -2.57 -20.83 -4.32
CA LEU A 282 -1.44 -21.23 -5.14
C LEU A 282 -0.42 -20.09 -5.19
N ALA A 283 0.85 -20.38 -4.95
CA ALA A 283 1.94 -19.45 -5.20
C ALA A 283 3.09 -20.17 -5.90
N PHE A 284 3.57 -19.61 -7.01
CA PHE A 284 4.80 -20.09 -7.64
C PHE A 284 6.01 -19.48 -6.95
N HIS A 285 7.07 -20.27 -6.79
CA HIS A 285 8.33 -19.76 -6.25
C HIS A 285 8.86 -18.59 -7.12
N PRO A 286 9.50 -17.55 -6.56
CA PRO A 286 10.08 -16.47 -7.37
C PRO A 286 11.12 -16.96 -8.40
N ARG A 287 11.73 -18.12 -8.11
CA ARG A 287 12.66 -18.86 -8.98
C ARG A 287 12.04 -20.09 -9.66
N PHE A 288 10.73 -20.06 -9.94
CA PHE A 288 10.00 -21.22 -10.47
C PHE A 288 10.56 -21.70 -11.81
N ARG A 289 11.06 -20.79 -12.66
CA ARG A 289 11.70 -21.15 -13.92
C ARG A 289 12.94 -22.02 -13.72
N GLU A 290 13.68 -21.78 -12.64
CA GLU A 290 14.90 -22.53 -12.31
C GLU A 290 14.58 -23.82 -11.53
N ASN A 291 13.76 -23.73 -10.49
CA ASN A 291 13.57 -24.81 -9.51
C ASN A 291 12.28 -25.63 -9.70
N GLY A 292 11.30 -25.12 -10.45
CA GLY A 292 10.02 -25.78 -10.69
C GLY A 292 9.14 -25.93 -9.43
N TYR A 293 9.40 -25.19 -8.36
CA TYR A 293 8.64 -25.28 -7.12
C TYR A 293 7.45 -24.32 -7.05
N PHE A 294 6.33 -24.84 -6.57
CA PHE A 294 5.14 -24.07 -6.28
C PHE A 294 4.48 -24.60 -5.01
N TYR A 295 3.60 -23.79 -4.42
CA TYR A 295 3.06 -23.98 -3.09
C TYR A 295 1.56 -23.89 -3.15
N VAL A 296 0.88 -24.75 -2.39
CA VAL A 296 -0.58 -24.77 -2.30
C VAL A 296 -1.03 -24.72 -0.86
N ASN A 297 -2.19 -24.09 -0.63
CA ASN A 297 -2.94 -24.14 0.62
C ASN A 297 -4.22 -24.92 0.37
N TYR A 298 -4.42 -26.02 1.09
CA TYR A 298 -5.63 -26.83 0.98
C TYR A 298 -6.10 -27.36 2.32
N ILE A 299 -7.38 -27.74 2.39
CA ILE A 299 -7.96 -28.44 3.54
C ILE A 299 -7.85 -29.94 3.32
N ASP A 300 -7.12 -30.63 4.19
CA ASP A 300 -6.94 -32.08 4.10
C ASP A 300 -8.22 -32.86 4.43
N THR A 301 -8.21 -34.18 4.20
CA THR A 301 -9.35 -35.05 4.49
C THR A 301 -9.70 -35.16 5.97
N ASN A 302 -8.88 -34.62 6.88
CA ASN A 302 -9.17 -34.50 8.31
C ASN A 302 -9.75 -33.13 8.68
N GLY A 303 -9.66 -32.14 7.79
CA GLY A 303 -10.13 -30.78 8.00
C GLY A 303 -9.05 -29.79 8.41
N ASN A 304 -7.77 -30.17 8.36
CA ASN A 304 -6.67 -29.26 8.69
C ASN A 304 -6.30 -28.40 7.48
N THR A 305 -5.86 -27.16 7.71
CA THR A 305 -5.13 -26.40 6.69
C THR A 305 -3.73 -27.01 6.52
N VAL A 306 -3.36 -27.29 5.27
CA VAL A 306 -2.05 -27.79 4.89
C VAL A 306 -1.43 -26.84 3.87
N ILE A 307 -0.20 -26.41 4.16
CA ILE A 307 0.65 -25.69 3.23
C ILE A 307 1.70 -26.66 2.72
N SER A 308 1.68 -26.94 1.42
CA SER A 308 2.56 -27.92 0.79
C SER A 308 3.34 -27.31 -0.37
N ARG A 309 4.60 -27.71 -0.51
CA ARG A 309 5.40 -27.51 -1.73
C ARG A 309 5.23 -28.71 -2.66
N PHE A 310 5.13 -28.43 -3.94
CA PHE A 310 5.20 -29.41 -5.03
C PHE A 310 6.27 -28.99 -6.04
N GLY A 311 6.78 -29.96 -6.78
CA GLY A 311 7.68 -29.77 -7.92
C GLY A 311 7.00 -30.10 -9.25
N LEU A 312 7.59 -29.59 -10.32
CA LEU A 312 7.26 -30.03 -11.67
C LEU A 312 7.62 -31.50 -11.88
N ASN A 313 6.86 -32.16 -12.74
CA ASN A 313 7.15 -33.50 -13.23
C ASN A 313 8.40 -33.52 -14.14
N ALA A 314 8.78 -34.72 -14.60
CA ALA A 314 9.97 -34.90 -15.43
C ALA A 314 9.96 -34.10 -16.76
N ASN A 315 8.80 -33.84 -17.35
CA ASN A 315 8.68 -33.08 -18.61
C ASN A 315 8.54 -31.57 -18.40
N LYS A 316 8.50 -31.11 -17.13
CA LYS A 316 8.38 -29.70 -16.73
C LYS A 316 7.12 -28.99 -17.24
N GLN A 317 6.07 -29.72 -17.60
CA GLN A 317 4.82 -29.12 -18.09
C GLN A 317 3.75 -29.01 -16.99
N THR A 318 3.69 -30.00 -16.10
CA THR A 318 2.68 -30.10 -15.03
C THR A 318 3.33 -30.38 -13.68
N GLY A 319 2.63 -30.08 -12.60
CA GLY A 319 3.03 -30.46 -11.25
C GLY A 319 2.97 -31.98 -11.06
N ASP A 320 3.94 -32.54 -10.33
CA ASP A 320 3.91 -33.95 -9.95
C ASP A 320 3.18 -34.13 -8.60
N PRO A 321 1.99 -34.74 -8.55
CA PRO A 321 1.26 -34.98 -7.30
C PRO A 321 2.01 -35.85 -6.29
N ARG A 322 3.08 -36.56 -6.68
CA ARG A 322 3.91 -37.39 -5.81
C ARG A 322 5.09 -36.64 -5.18
N SER A 323 5.36 -35.42 -5.62
CA SER A 323 6.47 -34.58 -5.15
C SER A 323 6.17 -33.77 -3.88
N GLU A 324 5.02 -34.02 -3.25
CA GLU A 324 4.53 -33.25 -2.12
C GLU A 324 5.52 -33.24 -0.95
N GLN A 325 5.89 -32.04 -0.50
CA GLN A 325 6.48 -31.81 0.81
C GLN A 325 5.57 -30.89 1.62
N ILE A 326 5.01 -31.42 2.70
CA ILE A 326 4.23 -30.63 3.66
C ILE A 326 5.18 -29.71 4.43
N LEU A 327 4.88 -28.42 4.40
CA LEU A 327 5.62 -27.41 5.15
C LEU A 327 4.95 -27.17 6.50
N LEU A 328 3.66 -26.87 6.48
CA LEU A 328 2.88 -26.49 7.65
C LEU A 328 1.56 -27.26 7.65
N ARG A 329 1.13 -27.72 8.83
CA ARG A 329 -0.22 -28.25 9.05
C ARG A 329 -0.81 -27.58 10.30
N GLN A 330 -1.99 -26.98 10.14
CA GLN A 330 -2.71 -26.29 11.21
C GLN A 330 -4.12 -26.89 11.35
N ALA A 331 -4.45 -27.35 12.55
CA ALA A 331 -5.79 -27.82 12.86
C ALA A 331 -6.79 -26.66 12.79
N GLN A 332 -7.94 -26.89 12.15
CA GLN A 332 -9.03 -25.92 12.06
C GLN A 332 -10.17 -26.35 12.98
N PRO A 333 -10.63 -25.48 13.90
CA PRO A 333 -11.71 -25.83 14.82
C PRO A 333 -13.10 -25.80 14.14
N ALA A 334 -13.25 -25.16 12.98
CA ALA A 334 -14.47 -25.19 12.18
C ALA A 334 -14.20 -25.32 10.68
N ALA A 335 -15.27 -25.51 9.90
CA ALA A 335 -15.22 -25.67 8.45
C ALA A 335 -15.21 -24.34 7.66
N ASN A 336 -15.09 -23.21 8.37
CA ASN A 336 -15.06 -21.87 7.80
C ASN A 336 -13.94 -21.03 8.45
N HIS A 337 -13.68 -19.85 7.88
CA HIS A 337 -12.55 -18.97 8.14
C HIS A 337 -11.20 -19.66 7.95
N ASN A 338 -11.08 -20.37 6.83
CA ASN A 338 -9.86 -21.10 6.50
C ASN A 338 -8.78 -20.19 5.88
N GLY A 339 -9.11 -18.96 5.50
CA GLY A 339 -8.23 -18.09 4.72
C GLY A 339 -7.91 -18.74 3.37
N GLY A 340 -6.62 -18.85 3.04
CA GLY A 340 -6.22 -19.64 1.88
C GLY A 340 -5.14 -18.99 1.02
N MET A 341 -5.02 -17.66 1.07
CA MET A 341 -4.11 -16.94 0.20
C MET A 341 -2.64 -17.24 0.52
N LEU A 342 -1.87 -17.45 -0.55
CA LEU A 342 -0.42 -17.58 -0.54
C LEU A 342 0.15 -16.54 -1.51
N ALA A 343 1.17 -15.81 -1.08
CA ALA A 343 1.93 -14.94 -1.98
C ALA A 343 3.37 -14.82 -1.51
N PHE A 344 4.29 -14.67 -2.46
CA PHE A 344 5.64 -14.23 -2.15
C PHE A 344 5.67 -12.71 -2.00
N GLY A 345 6.22 -12.25 -0.88
CA GLY A 345 6.46 -10.83 -0.65
C GLY A 345 7.63 -10.31 -1.51
N PRO A 346 7.81 -8.98 -1.59
CA PRO A 346 8.95 -8.37 -2.26
C PRO A 346 10.30 -8.72 -1.61
N ASP A 347 10.26 -9.20 -0.36
CA ASP A 347 11.40 -9.72 0.41
C ASP A 347 11.77 -11.18 0.05
N GLY A 348 10.98 -11.85 -0.79
CA GLY A 348 11.22 -13.23 -1.22
C GLY A 348 10.70 -14.31 -0.26
N TYR A 349 10.06 -13.93 0.84
CA TYR A 349 9.45 -14.89 1.77
C TYR A 349 8.04 -15.27 1.37
N LEU A 350 7.59 -16.46 1.80
CA LEU A 350 6.21 -16.91 1.59
C LEU A 350 5.32 -16.36 2.70
N TYR A 351 4.31 -15.59 2.32
CA TYR A 351 3.25 -15.10 3.20
C TYR A 351 2.02 -16.00 3.11
N ILE A 352 1.39 -16.24 4.27
CA ILE A 352 0.27 -17.19 4.41
C ILE A 352 -0.84 -16.54 5.23
N GLY A 353 -2.02 -16.38 4.63
CA GLY A 353 -3.20 -15.85 5.32
C GLY A 353 -4.03 -16.97 5.94
N LEU A 354 -4.18 -16.98 7.27
CA LEU A 354 -5.03 -17.92 8.00
C LEU A 354 -6.10 -17.16 8.79
N GLY A 355 -7.37 -17.54 8.58
CA GLY A 355 -8.47 -17.03 9.41
C GLY A 355 -8.41 -17.57 10.83
N ASP A 356 -9.28 -17.02 11.69
CA ASP A 356 -9.38 -17.34 13.11
C ASP A 356 -9.92 -18.75 13.40
N GLY A 357 -10.26 -19.51 12.35
CA GLY A 357 -10.75 -20.87 12.45
C GLY A 357 -12.26 -21.01 12.65
N GLY A 358 -13.02 -19.92 12.54
CA GLY A 358 -14.47 -19.97 12.36
C GLY A 358 -15.27 -19.65 13.61
N GLY A 359 -16.59 -19.88 13.50
CA GLY A 359 -17.54 -19.51 14.54
C GLY A 359 -17.83 -18.01 14.62
N ALA A 360 -18.65 -17.62 15.59
CA ALA A 360 -18.99 -16.22 15.85
C ALA A 360 -18.15 -15.66 17.00
N ASN A 361 -17.89 -14.35 16.96
CA ASN A 361 -17.26 -13.55 18.00
C ASN A 361 -15.95 -14.13 18.53
N ASP A 362 -15.14 -14.70 17.63
CA ASP A 362 -13.87 -15.38 17.95
C ASP A 362 -14.03 -16.37 19.12
N THR A 363 -15.04 -17.25 19.03
CA THR A 363 -15.35 -18.26 20.06
C THR A 363 -14.12 -19.10 20.45
N TYR A 364 -13.19 -19.31 19.51
CA TYR A 364 -11.95 -20.05 19.72
C TYR A 364 -10.77 -19.18 20.21
N ARG A 365 -10.97 -17.86 20.34
CA ARG A 365 -10.03 -16.88 20.90
C ARG A 365 -8.69 -16.86 20.17
N ASN A 366 -8.73 -16.93 18.84
CA ASN A 366 -7.54 -17.04 18.03
C ASN A 366 -7.03 -15.67 17.55
N GLY A 367 -7.90 -14.67 17.34
CA GLY A 367 -7.54 -13.40 16.71
C GLY A 367 -6.34 -12.71 17.39
N GLN A 368 -6.39 -12.58 18.72
CA GLN A 368 -5.37 -11.93 19.55
C GLN A 368 -4.38 -12.91 20.20
N ASN A 369 -4.59 -14.22 20.07
CA ASN A 369 -3.72 -15.21 20.69
C ASN A 369 -2.46 -15.43 19.82
N HIS A 370 -1.28 -15.18 20.40
CA HIS A 370 0.00 -15.35 19.71
C HIS A 370 0.48 -16.82 19.71
N GLY A 371 -0.07 -17.67 20.56
CA GLY A 371 0.30 -19.10 20.67
C GLY A 371 -0.28 -20.00 19.56
N THR A 372 -1.06 -19.44 18.64
CA THR A 372 -1.70 -20.11 17.50
C THR A 372 -1.36 -19.41 16.19
N LEU A 373 -1.45 -20.15 15.08
CA LEU A 373 -1.27 -19.61 13.73
C LEU A 373 -2.58 -19.06 13.13
N LEU A 374 -3.70 -19.26 13.80
CA LEU A 374 -5.03 -18.83 13.34
C LEU A 374 -5.28 -17.34 13.61
N GLY A 375 -5.95 -16.66 12.69
CA GLY A 375 -6.24 -15.22 12.73
C GLY A 375 -4.99 -14.38 12.52
N LYS A 376 -4.12 -14.81 11.59
CA LYS A 376 -2.77 -14.29 11.37
C LYS A 376 -2.45 -14.14 9.89
N LEU A 377 -1.52 -13.22 9.62
CA LEU A 377 -0.67 -13.28 8.44
C LEU A 377 0.66 -13.85 8.90
N LEU A 378 1.10 -14.96 8.29
CA LEU A 378 2.37 -15.61 8.60
C LEU A 378 3.42 -15.23 7.53
N ARG A 379 4.70 -15.33 7.88
CA ARG A 379 5.84 -15.16 6.97
C ARG A 379 6.92 -16.20 7.28
N ILE A 380 7.24 -17.04 6.29
CA ILE A 380 8.23 -18.12 6.41
C ILE A 380 9.26 -18.10 5.28
N ASP A 381 10.46 -18.61 5.55
CA ASP A 381 11.53 -18.81 4.56
C ASP A 381 11.49 -20.24 4.03
N VAL A 382 11.07 -20.41 2.78
CA VAL A 382 10.97 -21.73 2.12
C VAL A 382 12.27 -22.16 1.44
N ASP A 383 13.25 -21.27 1.33
CA ASP A 383 14.57 -21.52 0.74
C ASP A 383 15.61 -21.97 1.80
N ARG A 384 15.27 -21.87 3.09
CA ARG A 384 16.12 -22.28 4.22
C ARG A 384 15.38 -23.17 5.21
N GLY A 385 16.14 -23.89 6.04
CA GLY A 385 15.59 -24.77 7.08
C GLY A 385 14.98 -26.06 6.55
N THR A 386 14.41 -26.88 7.46
CA THR A 386 13.72 -28.12 7.11
C THR A 386 12.57 -28.33 8.10
N PRO A 387 11.29 -28.24 7.68
CA PRO A 387 10.82 -28.07 6.31
C PRO A 387 10.89 -26.62 5.77
N TYR A 388 11.05 -25.62 6.64
CA TYR A 388 11.23 -24.21 6.32
C TYR A 388 12.04 -23.51 7.43
N GLY A 389 12.43 -22.26 7.22
CA GLY A 389 13.11 -21.39 8.16
C GLY A 389 12.21 -20.26 8.64
N ILE A 390 12.56 -19.67 9.78
CA ILE A 390 11.91 -18.47 10.31
C ILE A 390 12.78 -17.25 9.97
N PRO A 391 12.27 -16.25 9.26
CA PRO A 391 13.00 -14.99 9.07
C PRO A 391 13.38 -14.37 10.42
N ALA A 392 14.65 -13.99 10.58
CA ALA A 392 15.17 -13.49 11.85
C ALA A 392 14.56 -12.14 12.28
N ASP A 393 13.98 -11.41 11.33
CA ASP A 393 13.28 -10.15 11.51
C ASP A 393 11.76 -10.34 11.69
N ASN A 394 11.27 -11.58 11.85
CA ASN A 394 9.88 -11.79 12.27
C ASN A 394 9.65 -11.18 13.66
N PRO A 395 8.53 -10.46 13.86
CA PRO A 395 8.28 -9.63 15.04
C PRO A 395 8.20 -10.41 16.36
N PHE A 396 7.88 -11.71 16.30
CA PHE A 396 7.68 -12.56 17.48
C PHE A 396 8.75 -13.63 17.68
N VAL A 397 9.87 -13.56 16.95
CA VAL A 397 10.91 -14.63 16.98
C VAL A 397 11.54 -14.85 18.36
N ASN A 398 11.60 -13.80 19.19
CA ASN A 398 12.20 -13.83 20.53
C ASN A 398 11.18 -13.99 21.66
N ASP A 399 9.88 -14.14 21.34
CA ASP A 399 8.82 -14.35 22.32
C ASP A 399 8.52 -15.86 22.43
N PRO A 400 8.89 -16.52 23.55
CA PRO A 400 8.68 -17.97 23.71
C PRO A 400 7.21 -18.37 23.82
N THR A 401 6.30 -17.40 24.00
CA THR A 401 4.85 -17.64 24.09
C THR A 401 4.13 -17.47 22.76
N ALA A 402 4.83 -16.94 21.75
CA ALA A 402 4.30 -16.67 20.43
C ALA A 402 4.81 -17.68 19.39
N ARG A 403 4.07 -17.82 18.30
CA ARG A 403 4.54 -18.54 17.12
C ARG A 403 5.45 -17.65 16.29
N ALA A 404 6.68 -18.11 16.05
CA ALA A 404 7.70 -17.33 15.38
C ALA A 404 7.39 -17.07 13.90
N GLU A 405 6.45 -17.81 13.31
CA GLU A 405 5.93 -17.60 11.95
C GLU A 405 5.08 -16.32 11.80
N ILE A 406 4.57 -15.76 12.90
CA ILE A 406 3.61 -14.66 12.85
C ILE A 406 4.28 -13.39 12.32
N TRP A 407 3.67 -12.79 11.28
CA TRP A 407 3.99 -11.46 10.79
C TRP A 407 2.98 -10.41 11.26
N ALA A 408 1.69 -10.73 11.29
CA ALA A 408 0.65 -9.84 11.81
C ALA A 408 -0.47 -10.63 12.51
N ILE A 409 -1.20 -9.95 13.38
CA ILE A 409 -2.26 -10.51 14.22
C ILE A 409 -3.59 -9.79 14.06
N GLY A 410 -4.65 -10.32 14.67
CA GLY A 410 -5.94 -9.64 14.73
C GLY A 410 -6.68 -9.63 13.41
N LEU A 411 -6.52 -10.68 12.59
CA LEU A 411 -7.30 -10.90 11.37
C LEU A 411 -8.44 -11.90 11.65
N ARG A 412 -9.57 -11.74 10.96
CA ARG A 412 -10.73 -12.63 11.10
C ARG A 412 -10.69 -13.76 10.08
N ASN A 413 -10.78 -13.43 8.80
CA ASN A 413 -10.69 -14.34 7.69
C ASN A 413 -10.08 -13.59 6.49
N PRO A 414 -8.73 -13.45 6.44
CA PRO A 414 -8.02 -12.75 5.38
C PRO A 414 -8.08 -13.57 4.09
N TRP A 415 -9.23 -13.52 3.42
CA TRP A 415 -9.56 -14.39 2.29
C TRP A 415 -8.58 -14.20 1.14
N ARG A 416 -8.28 -12.94 0.79
CA ARG A 416 -7.24 -12.58 -0.17
C ARG A 416 -6.42 -11.40 0.32
N PHE A 417 -5.13 -11.45 0.04
CA PHE A 417 -4.21 -10.34 0.15
C PHE A 417 -3.31 -10.30 -1.08
N SER A 418 -2.76 -9.14 -1.39
CA SER A 418 -1.87 -8.95 -2.54
C SER A 418 -0.78 -7.95 -2.20
N PHE A 419 0.41 -8.19 -2.73
CA PHE A 419 1.44 -7.17 -2.80
C PHE A 419 1.32 -6.43 -4.12
N ASP A 420 1.36 -5.11 -4.09
CA ASP A 420 1.50 -4.31 -5.30
C ASP A 420 2.89 -4.57 -5.89
N ARG A 421 2.91 -5.12 -7.11
CA ARG A 421 4.15 -5.47 -7.82
C ARG A 421 5.06 -4.28 -8.12
N ALA A 422 4.55 -3.03 -8.09
CA ALA A 422 5.35 -1.85 -8.42
C ALA A 422 6.14 -1.32 -7.22
N ASN A 423 5.55 -1.36 -6.02
CA ASN A 423 6.13 -0.72 -4.83
C ASN A 423 6.18 -1.63 -3.60
N GLY A 424 5.62 -2.85 -3.64
CA GLY A 424 5.65 -3.79 -2.53
C GLY A 424 4.61 -3.55 -1.44
N ASP A 425 3.67 -2.62 -1.61
CA ASP A 425 2.62 -2.35 -0.63
C ASP A 425 1.68 -3.54 -0.47
N LEU A 426 1.32 -3.86 0.77
CA LEU A 426 0.44 -4.97 1.13
C LEU A 426 -1.00 -4.48 1.30
N TYR A 427 -1.93 -5.17 0.65
CA TYR A 427 -3.38 -5.00 0.83
C TYR A 427 -3.97 -6.31 1.32
N ILE A 428 -4.77 -6.27 2.38
CA ILE A 428 -5.42 -7.45 2.97
C ILE A 428 -6.92 -7.20 2.99
N ALA A 429 -7.70 -8.01 2.29
CA ALA A 429 -9.15 -8.01 2.41
C ALA A 429 -9.56 -9.05 3.45
N ASP A 430 -10.19 -8.58 4.51
CA ASP A 430 -10.54 -9.39 5.67
C ASP A 430 -12.07 -9.47 5.80
N VAL A 431 -12.59 -10.69 5.82
CA VAL A 431 -14.04 -10.94 5.76
C VAL A 431 -14.68 -10.68 7.11
N GLY A 432 -15.71 -9.85 7.10
CA GLY A 432 -16.50 -9.44 8.25
C GLY A 432 -17.39 -10.53 8.84
N GLN A 433 -17.92 -10.29 10.04
CA GLN A 433 -18.89 -11.20 10.64
C GLN A 433 -20.31 -10.85 10.24
N GLY A 434 -20.75 -9.64 10.56
CA GLY A 434 -22.15 -9.25 10.49
C GLY A 434 -22.40 -7.76 10.33
N ARG A 435 -21.36 -6.91 10.44
CA ARG A 435 -21.50 -5.46 10.31
C ARG A 435 -20.86 -4.95 9.03
N SER A 436 -19.58 -5.28 8.83
CA SER A 436 -18.77 -4.64 7.82
C SER A 436 -17.73 -5.57 7.24
N GLU A 437 -17.38 -5.32 5.99
CA GLU A 437 -16.22 -5.87 5.30
C GLU A 437 -15.15 -4.79 5.17
N TRP A 438 -13.85 -5.13 5.17
CA TRP A 438 -12.80 -4.10 5.14
C TRP A 438 -11.49 -4.51 4.47
N VAL A 439 -10.68 -3.50 4.14
CA VAL A 439 -9.34 -3.63 3.57
C VAL A 439 -8.31 -2.99 4.49
N HIS A 440 -7.28 -3.73 4.87
CA HIS A 440 -6.08 -3.20 5.53
C HIS A 440 -4.99 -2.88 4.51
N TYR A 441 -4.08 -1.99 4.90
CA TYR A 441 -2.93 -1.56 4.11
C TYR A 441 -1.67 -1.54 4.97
N GLY A 442 -0.55 -1.97 4.37
CA GLY A 442 0.78 -1.80 4.93
C GLY A 442 1.76 -1.36 3.84
N PRO A 443 2.44 -0.21 3.99
CA PRO A 443 3.43 0.22 3.01
C PRO A 443 4.64 -0.74 3.00
N GLN A 444 5.33 -0.84 1.87
CA GLN A 444 6.58 -1.61 1.80
C GLN A 444 7.57 -1.19 2.89
N GLY A 445 8.20 -2.17 3.53
CA GLY A 445 9.18 -1.93 4.58
C GLY A 445 8.58 -1.62 5.96
N GLN A 446 7.25 -1.61 6.09
CA GLN A 446 6.62 -1.58 7.41
C GLN A 446 7.07 -2.80 8.23
N ALA A 447 7.55 -2.56 9.44
CA ALA A 447 7.86 -3.62 10.39
C ALA A 447 6.62 -4.47 10.69
N GLY A 448 6.81 -5.78 10.86
CA GLY A 448 5.75 -6.70 11.29
C GLY A 448 5.26 -6.40 12.70
N GLY A 449 4.30 -7.20 13.16
CA GLY A 449 3.70 -7.11 14.49
C GLY A 449 2.41 -6.26 14.52
N ILE A 450 1.90 -5.89 13.35
CA ILE A 450 0.68 -5.12 13.22
C ILE A 450 -0.50 -5.91 13.78
N ASN A 451 -1.29 -5.26 14.63
CA ASN A 451 -2.55 -5.79 15.14
C ASN A 451 -3.71 -5.15 14.38
N TYR A 452 -4.39 -5.95 13.56
CA TYR A 452 -5.52 -5.52 12.74
C TYR A 452 -6.86 -5.49 13.50
N GLY A 453 -6.85 -5.92 14.77
CA GLY A 453 -7.88 -5.58 15.73
C GLY A 453 -8.98 -6.61 15.95
N TRP A 454 -9.14 -7.64 15.12
CA TRP A 454 -10.11 -8.71 15.41
C TRP A 454 -9.71 -9.52 16.67
N PRO A 455 -10.61 -9.81 17.63
CA PRO A 455 -12.04 -9.49 17.67
C PRO A 455 -12.38 -8.27 18.54
N ILE A 456 -11.41 -7.39 18.84
CA ILE A 456 -11.65 -6.14 19.58
C ILE A 456 -12.53 -5.21 18.73
N VAL A 457 -12.25 -5.14 17.43
CA VAL A 457 -13.04 -4.40 16.44
C VAL A 457 -13.46 -5.28 15.26
N GLU A 458 -14.58 -4.92 14.66
CA GLU A 458 -15.03 -5.35 13.33
C GLU A 458 -15.01 -4.10 12.45
N GLY A 459 -14.04 -4.01 11.52
CA GLY A 459 -13.71 -2.77 10.84
C GLY A 459 -13.32 -1.66 11.83
N THR A 460 -14.05 -0.55 11.80
CA THR A 460 -13.85 0.59 12.72
C THR A 460 -14.77 0.55 13.95
N SER A 461 -15.59 -0.49 14.10
CA SER A 461 -16.59 -0.60 15.18
C SER A 461 -16.17 -1.58 16.27
N CYS A 462 -16.43 -1.25 17.53
CA CYS A 462 -16.16 -2.18 18.64
C CYS A 462 -17.10 -3.39 18.55
N LEU A 463 -16.54 -4.60 18.70
CA LEU A 463 -17.32 -5.83 18.67
C LEU A 463 -18.00 -6.04 20.03
N GLY A 464 -19.31 -6.30 20.02
CA GLY A 464 -20.07 -6.65 21.23
C GLY A 464 -20.24 -5.55 22.30
N ALA A 465 -19.70 -4.35 22.08
CA ALA A 465 -19.78 -3.23 23.04
C ALA A 465 -19.86 -1.87 22.32
N ALA A 466 -20.31 -0.84 23.06
CA ALA A 466 -20.35 0.54 22.56
C ALA A 466 -18.93 1.15 22.44
N THR A 467 -18.01 0.78 23.32
CA THR A 467 -16.62 1.23 23.34
C THR A 467 -15.67 0.07 23.63
N CYS A 468 -14.42 0.22 23.23
CA CYS A 468 -13.34 -0.76 23.35
C CYS A 468 -11.99 -0.04 23.28
N ASN A 469 -10.93 -0.66 23.80
CA ASN A 469 -9.59 -0.11 23.68
C ASN A 469 -9.06 -0.34 22.25
N ARG A 470 -8.78 0.74 21.52
CA ARG A 470 -8.25 0.69 20.15
C ARG A 470 -6.78 1.08 20.05
N ALA A 471 -6.12 1.32 21.18
CA ALA A 471 -4.70 1.68 21.19
C ALA A 471 -3.88 0.57 20.52
N GLY A 472 -3.04 0.95 19.55
CA GLY A 472 -2.18 0.03 18.82
C GLY A 472 -2.87 -0.80 17.72
N LEU A 473 -4.16 -0.56 17.44
CA LEU A 473 -4.87 -1.24 16.35
C LEU A 473 -4.71 -0.47 15.04
N ALA A 474 -4.47 -1.20 13.95
CA ALA A 474 -4.42 -0.63 12.61
C ALA A 474 -5.83 -0.39 12.05
N THR A 475 -6.11 0.84 11.62
CA THR A 475 -7.39 1.21 11.02
C THR A 475 -7.46 0.74 9.56
N PRO A 476 -8.59 0.16 9.10
CA PRO A 476 -8.76 -0.19 7.69
C PRO A 476 -8.78 1.06 6.80
N ILE A 477 -8.37 0.90 5.54
CA ILE A 477 -8.35 1.96 4.51
C ILE A 477 -9.62 1.99 3.65
N ALA A 478 -10.44 0.95 3.72
CA ALA A 478 -11.77 0.89 3.14
C ALA A 478 -12.66 0.00 4.01
N GLU A 479 -13.93 0.37 4.14
CA GLU A 479 -14.95 -0.36 4.87
C GLU A 479 -16.31 -0.16 4.19
N TYR A 480 -17.12 -1.22 4.10
CA TYR A 480 -18.53 -1.14 3.71
C TYR A 480 -19.37 -2.09 4.53
N ASN A 481 -20.65 -1.75 4.74
CA ASN A 481 -21.53 -2.53 5.59
C ASN A 481 -22.32 -3.60 4.81
N HIS A 482 -23.03 -4.46 5.55
CA HIS A 482 -23.74 -5.60 4.97
C HIS A 482 -24.97 -5.24 4.11
N SER A 483 -25.33 -3.96 3.99
CA SER A 483 -26.32 -3.51 2.98
C SER A 483 -25.73 -3.44 1.57
N GLN A 484 -24.40 -3.41 1.45
CA GLN A 484 -23.69 -3.27 0.17
C GLN A 484 -23.09 -4.59 -0.33
N GLY A 485 -22.64 -5.47 0.58
CA GLY A 485 -22.03 -6.79 0.31
C GLY A 485 -22.06 -7.68 1.56
N CYS A 486 -21.44 -8.86 1.55
CA CYS A 486 -21.41 -9.73 2.74
C CYS A 486 -20.19 -10.67 2.88
N ALA A 487 -19.24 -10.60 1.93
CA ALA A 487 -17.99 -11.32 1.97
C ALA A 487 -17.02 -10.70 0.95
N ILE A 488 -16.10 -9.86 1.41
CA ILE A 488 -15.06 -9.28 0.56
C ILE A 488 -14.12 -10.36 0.01
N THR A 489 -13.80 -10.30 -1.27
CA THR A 489 -12.95 -11.31 -1.92
C THR A 489 -11.57 -10.81 -2.34
N GLY A 490 -11.21 -9.62 -1.86
CA GLY A 490 -9.95 -8.96 -2.15
C GLY A 490 -9.80 -8.55 -3.59
N GLY A 491 -8.56 -8.25 -3.98
CA GLY A 491 -8.28 -7.50 -5.18
C GLY A 491 -6.80 -7.38 -5.48
N TYR A 492 -6.49 -6.59 -6.51
CA TYR A 492 -5.12 -6.29 -6.93
C TYR A 492 -5.00 -4.81 -7.32
N VAL A 493 -3.81 -4.24 -7.13
CA VAL A 493 -3.49 -2.96 -7.73
C VAL A 493 -3.29 -3.15 -9.23
N TYR A 494 -4.06 -2.45 -10.06
CA TYR A 494 -3.91 -2.56 -11.51
C TYR A 494 -2.57 -1.97 -11.95
N ARG A 495 -1.73 -2.81 -12.56
CA ARG A 495 -0.41 -2.46 -13.10
C ARG A 495 -0.26 -2.83 -14.58
N GLY A 496 -1.37 -3.17 -15.25
CA GLY A 496 -1.42 -3.49 -16.67
C GLY A 496 -1.17 -2.29 -17.59
N ALA A 497 -0.82 -2.59 -18.84
CA ALA A 497 -0.56 -1.57 -19.86
C ALA A 497 -1.83 -1.09 -20.58
N ASP A 498 -2.86 -1.93 -20.66
CA ASP A 498 -4.03 -1.70 -21.52
C ASP A 498 -4.91 -0.55 -21.06
N TYR A 499 -4.97 -0.30 -19.74
CA TYR A 499 -5.82 0.72 -19.14
C TYR A 499 -5.00 1.68 -18.27
N PRO A 500 -4.24 2.63 -18.87
CA PRO A 500 -3.39 3.56 -18.13
C PRO A 500 -4.14 4.33 -17.03
N ALA A 501 -5.42 4.66 -17.25
CA ALA A 501 -6.26 5.35 -16.29
C ALA A 501 -6.53 4.56 -15.00
N LEU A 502 -6.31 3.24 -14.99
CA LEU A 502 -6.45 2.39 -13.81
C LEU A 502 -5.13 2.15 -13.06
N LYS A 503 -3.98 2.57 -13.60
CA LYS A 503 -2.68 2.31 -12.97
C LYS A 503 -2.64 2.82 -11.53
N GLY A 504 -2.19 1.98 -10.61
CA GLY A 504 -2.12 2.31 -9.18
C GLY A 504 -3.46 2.28 -8.44
N THR A 505 -4.55 1.87 -9.11
CA THR A 505 -5.86 1.69 -8.47
C THR A 505 -5.98 0.27 -7.91
N TYR A 506 -6.28 0.13 -6.62
CA TYR A 506 -6.64 -1.16 -6.05
C TYR A 506 -8.09 -1.50 -6.43
N ILE A 507 -8.30 -2.65 -7.07
CA ILE A 507 -9.61 -3.09 -7.57
C ILE A 507 -9.99 -4.39 -6.87
N PHE A 508 -11.11 -4.37 -6.16
CA PHE A 508 -11.56 -5.48 -5.32
C PHE A 508 -13.07 -5.66 -5.40
N GLY A 509 -13.58 -6.77 -4.89
CA GLY A 509 -15.01 -7.08 -4.98
C GLY A 509 -15.57 -7.85 -3.80
N ASP A 510 -16.83 -8.22 -3.94
CA ASP A 510 -17.64 -8.91 -2.93
C ASP A 510 -18.36 -10.10 -3.55
N PHE A 511 -18.32 -11.23 -2.85
CA PHE A 511 -18.89 -12.49 -3.31
C PHE A 511 -20.41 -12.45 -3.44
N CYS A 512 -21.09 -11.84 -2.47
CA CYS A 512 -22.54 -11.92 -2.33
C CYS A 512 -23.28 -10.99 -3.30
N SER A 513 -22.72 -9.80 -3.52
CA SER A 513 -23.35 -8.72 -4.27
C SER A 513 -22.88 -8.64 -5.73
N GLY A 514 -21.74 -9.25 -6.06
CA GLY A 514 -21.09 -9.12 -7.35
C GLY A 514 -20.59 -7.71 -7.65
N ARG A 515 -20.52 -6.84 -6.64
CA ARG A 515 -20.00 -5.47 -6.76
C ARG A 515 -18.48 -5.47 -6.78
N ILE A 516 -17.94 -4.50 -7.51
CA ILE A 516 -16.52 -4.24 -7.68
C ILE A 516 -16.30 -2.76 -7.38
N TRP A 517 -15.31 -2.50 -6.55
CA TRP A 517 -14.89 -1.16 -6.15
C TRP A 517 -13.48 -0.87 -6.64
N THR A 518 -13.23 0.41 -6.82
CA THR A 518 -11.89 0.97 -6.94
C THR A 518 -11.53 1.67 -5.64
N LEU A 519 -10.26 1.58 -5.25
CA LEU A 519 -9.69 2.26 -4.10
C LEU A 519 -8.43 2.98 -4.55
N ARG A 520 -8.44 4.30 -4.41
CA ARG A 520 -7.33 5.18 -4.79
C ARG A 520 -6.90 5.98 -3.58
N ARG A 521 -5.59 6.20 -3.45
CA ARG A 521 -5.08 7.19 -2.52
C ARG A 521 -5.15 8.55 -3.22
N ALA A 522 -6.01 9.44 -2.74
CA ALA A 522 -6.08 10.81 -3.24
C ALA A 522 -4.77 11.54 -2.92
N GLY A 523 -4.48 12.64 -3.64
CA GLY A 523 -3.29 13.48 -3.38
C GLY A 523 -3.23 14.05 -1.94
N THR A 524 -4.36 14.04 -1.22
CA THR A 524 -4.47 14.39 0.21
C THR A 524 -4.02 13.26 1.16
N GLY A 525 -3.62 12.11 0.64
CA GLY A 525 -3.28 10.91 1.41
C GLY A 525 -4.49 10.10 1.89
N LYS A 526 -5.72 10.63 1.76
CA LYS A 526 -6.98 9.94 2.10
C LYS A 526 -7.31 8.88 1.04
N TRP A 527 -7.87 7.76 1.48
CA TRP A 527 -8.34 6.70 0.58
C TRP A 527 -9.76 6.98 0.11
N GLN A 528 -9.97 6.90 -1.21
CA GLN A 528 -11.27 7.06 -1.85
C GLN A 528 -11.71 5.72 -2.42
N MET A 529 -12.74 5.15 -1.81
CA MET A 529 -13.44 3.97 -2.32
C MET A 529 -14.59 4.41 -3.23
N THR A 530 -14.71 3.83 -4.42
CA THR A 530 -15.80 4.14 -5.38
C THR A 530 -16.31 2.85 -5.98
N GLU A 531 -17.64 2.63 -5.91
CA GLU A 531 -18.27 1.52 -6.62
C GLU A 531 -18.13 1.73 -8.12
N ALA A 532 -17.51 0.78 -8.80
CA ALA A 532 -17.11 0.92 -10.20
C ALA A 532 -17.91 0.02 -11.13
N LEU A 533 -18.37 -1.15 -10.65
CA LEU A 533 -19.19 -2.07 -11.43
C LEU A 533 -20.03 -2.95 -10.51
N LYS A 534 -21.26 -3.27 -10.91
CA LYS A 534 -22.07 -4.32 -10.30
C LYS A 534 -22.36 -5.40 -11.34
N THR A 535 -21.97 -6.63 -11.02
CA THR A 535 -22.15 -7.81 -11.87
C THR A 535 -23.18 -8.76 -11.27
N ALA A 536 -23.50 -9.84 -12.00
CA ALA A 536 -24.24 -10.98 -11.47
C ALA A 536 -23.33 -12.15 -11.04
N LEU A 537 -22.01 -11.93 -11.00
CA LEU A 537 -21.03 -12.98 -10.73
C LEU A 537 -20.97 -13.30 -9.22
N ALA A 538 -20.75 -14.57 -8.89
CA ALA A 538 -20.35 -14.97 -7.55
C ALA A 538 -18.81 -14.82 -7.44
N ILE A 539 -18.36 -13.58 -7.29
CA ILE A 539 -16.94 -13.22 -7.36
C ILE A 539 -16.19 -13.86 -6.20
N SER A 540 -15.51 -14.98 -6.43
CA SER A 540 -14.79 -15.70 -5.37
C SER A 540 -13.36 -15.21 -5.17
N SER A 541 -12.73 -14.65 -6.20
CA SER A 541 -11.39 -14.07 -6.09
C SER A 541 -11.05 -13.25 -7.32
N PHE A 542 -10.07 -12.37 -7.13
CA PHE A 542 -9.31 -11.75 -8.19
C PHE A 542 -7.96 -12.47 -8.38
N GLY A 543 -7.28 -12.10 -9.46
CA GLY A 543 -5.94 -12.54 -9.81
C GLY A 543 -5.32 -11.62 -10.87
N GLU A 544 -4.06 -11.85 -11.22
CA GLU A 544 -3.37 -11.08 -12.26
C GLU A 544 -2.53 -12.00 -13.16
N ASP A 545 -2.24 -11.55 -14.38
CA ASP A 545 -1.26 -12.20 -15.26
C ASP A 545 0.12 -11.52 -15.21
N GLU A 546 1.08 -12.07 -15.94
CA GLU A 546 2.44 -11.53 -16.06
C GLU A 546 2.46 -10.07 -16.52
N GLN A 547 1.48 -9.67 -17.33
CA GLN A 547 1.39 -8.33 -17.93
C GLN A 547 0.65 -7.32 -17.04
N GLY A 548 0.03 -7.76 -15.94
CA GLY A 548 -0.68 -6.87 -15.02
C GLY A 548 -2.16 -6.67 -15.35
N ALA A 549 -2.72 -7.46 -16.26
CA ALA A 549 -4.16 -7.51 -16.43
C ALA A 549 -4.79 -8.26 -15.25
N ILE A 550 -5.94 -7.77 -14.78
CA ILE A 550 -6.68 -8.35 -13.65
C ILE A 550 -7.73 -9.33 -14.17
N TYR A 551 -7.88 -10.44 -13.46
CA TYR A 551 -8.86 -11.48 -13.73
C TYR A 551 -9.76 -11.70 -12.51
N ILE A 552 -10.95 -12.22 -12.78
CA ILE A 552 -12.02 -12.45 -11.80
C ILE A 552 -12.51 -13.88 -11.97
N THR A 553 -12.65 -14.59 -10.85
CA THR A 553 -13.18 -15.96 -10.81
C THR A 553 -14.64 -15.94 -10.35
N ASP A 554 -15.52 -16.55 -11.14
CA ASP A 554 -16.93 -16.72 -10.80
C ASP A 554 -17.19 -18.16 -10.34
N LEU A 555 -17.42 -18.32 -9.03
CA LEU A 555 -17.54 -19.62 -8.39
C LEU A 555 -18.73 -20.42 -8.93
N ALA A 556 -19.88 -19.75 -9.05
CA ALA A 556 -21.14 -20.37 -9.42
C ALA A 556 -21.22 -20.60 -10.93
N GLY A 557 -20.73 -19.65 -11.73
CA GLY A 557 -20.75 -19.74 -13.18
C GLY A 557 -19.67 -20.65 -13.77
N GLY A 558 -18.63 -21.00 -12.99
CA GLY A 558 -17.54 -21.86 -13.46
C GLY A 558 -16.69 -21.18 -14.54
N ARG A 559 -16.39 -19.90 -14.35
CA ARG A 559 -15.80 -19.03 -15.38
C ARG A 559 -14.69 -18.14 -14.83
N VAL A 560 -13.82 -17.70 -15.73
CA VAL A 560 -12.85 -16.64 -15.49
C VAL A 560 -13.11 -15.51 -16.46
N TYR A 561 -13.08 -14.29 -15.93
CA TYR A 561 -13.23 -13.06 -16.67
C TYR A 561 -11.97 -12.23 -16.57
N ARG A 562 -11.60 -11.51 -17.63
CA ARG A 562 -10.62 -10.43 -17.61
C ARG A 562 -11.35 -9.11 -17.33
N LEU A 563 -10.81 -8.30 -16.44
CA LEU A 563 -11.30 -6.95 -16.22
C LEU A 563 -11.01 -6.09 -17.46
N THR A 564 -12.02 -5.37 -17.93
CA THR A 564 -11.89 -4.40 -19.02
C THR A 564 -12.26 -3.00 -18.54
N ALA A 565 -11.87 -1.99 -19.31
CA ALA A 565 -12.27 -0.61 -19.07
C ALA A 565 -12.49 0.13 -20.38
N ALA A 566 -13.53 0.96 -20.40
CA ALA A 566 -13.77 1.94 -21.46
C ALA A 566 -13.63 3.35 -20.87
N GLN A 567 -13.10 4.26 -21.68
CA GLN A 567 -13.20 5.70 -21.43
C GLN A 567 -14.57 6.17 -21.92
#